data_AF-A0A814ABI7-F1
#
_entry.id   AF-A0A814ABI7-F1
#
_cell.length_a   1.000
_cell.length_b   1.000
_cell.length_c   1.000
_cell.angle_alpha   90.00
_cell.angle_beta   90.00
_cell.angle_gamma   90.00
#
_symmetry.space_group_name_H-M   'P 1'
#
loop_
_entity.id
_entity.type
_entity.pdbx_description
1 polymer ?
#
loop_
_entity_poly.entity_id
_entity_poly.type
_entity_poly.pdbx_seq_one_letter_code
_entity_poly.pdbx_strand_id
1 'polypeptide(L)'
;MAQARVDTIIETWKSKAGLTLSAEEEEKLKKLFTEAVERMGARRQGAKELIGHLQAAVEANDSAKIEELLQKLREGFRKISEGREKVLDEFDQIVKPDQRARIVLSGVQRAKESGRSIEQVLFELLSPAEESS
;
A
#
# COMPACT_ATOMS: atom_id res chain seq x y z
N MET A 1 -7.94 -4.06 12.36
CA MET A 1 -8.35 -3.99 10.94
C MET A 1 -7.21 -4.34 9.99
N ALA A 2 -5.96 -3.88 10.23
CA ALA A 2 -4.80 -4.22 9.39
C ALA A 2 -4.57 -5.74 9.22
N GLN A 3 -4.56 -6.51 10.31
CA GLN A 3 -4.27 -7.95 10.27
C GLN A 3 -5.23 -8.75 9.39
N ALA A 4 -6.54 -8.60 9.58
CA ALA A 4 -7.58 -9.32 8.80
C ALA A 4 -7.46 -9.07 7.29
N ARG A 5 -7.02 -7.87 6.92
CA ARG A 5 -6.77 -7.52 5.53
C ARG A 5 -5.54 -8.22 4.97
N VAL A 6 -4.45 -8.21 5.73
CA VAL A 6 -3.20 -8.89 5.34
C VAL A 6 -3.45 -10.39 5.18
N ASP A 7 -4.23 -10.98 6.08
CA ASP A 7 -4.68 -12.37 5.97
C ASP A 7 -5.48 -12.60 4.68
N THR A 8 -6.38 -11.69 4.32
CA THR A 8 -7.17 -11.78 3.06
C THR A 8 -6.28 -11.72 1.81
N ILE A 9 -5.26 -10.87 1.80
CA ILE A 9 -4.30 -10.77 0.68
C ILE A 9 -3.52 -12.08 0.54
N ILE A 10 -3.01 -12.60 1.66
CA ILE A 10 -2.24 -13.86 1.67
C ILE A 10 -3.11 -15.04 1.24
N GLU A 11 -4.34 -15.15 1.73
CA GLU A 11 -5.29 -16.18 1.31
C GLU A 11 -5.66 -16.05 -0.17
N THR A 12 -5.74 -14.83 -0.70
CA THR A 12 -5.93 -14.60 -2.13
C THR A 12 -4.73 -15.10 -2.93
N TRP A 13 -3.50 -14.88 -2.47
CA TRP A 13 -2.31 -15.42 -3.13
C TRP A 13 -2.28 -16.95 -3.09
N LYS A 14 -2.56 -17.57 -1.95
CA LYS A 14 -2.62 -19.03 -1.83
C LYS A 14 -3.68 -19.64 -2.76
N SER A 15 -4.91 -19.13 -2.70
CA SER A 15 -6.06 -19.68 -3.44
C SER A 15 -6.07 -19.35 -4.93
N LYS A 16 -5.67 -18.14 -5.34
CA LYS A 16 -5.76 -17.66 -6.73
C LYS A 16 -4.43 -17.64 -7.47
N ALA A 17 -3.30 -17.57 -6.79
CA ALA A 17 -1.98 -17.65 -7.42
C ALA A 17 -1.34 -19.04 -7.23
N GLY A 18 -2.02 -19.98 -6.56
CA GLY A 18 -1.49 -21.31 -6.27
C GLY A 18 -0.18 -21.22 -5.49
N LEU A 19 -0.08 -20.25 -4.59
CA LEU A 19 1.13 -19.99 -3.84
C LEU A 19 1.23 -20.95 -2.66
N THR A 20 2.37 -21.63 -2.55
CA THR A 20 2.72 -22.38 -1.36
C THR A 20 3.74 -21.56 -0.60
N LEU A 21 3.32 -20.98 0.53
CA LEU A 21 4.20 -20.30 1.48
C LEU A 21 4.55 -21.29 2.60
N SER A 22 5.80 -21.28 3.04
CA SER A 22 6.15 -21.88 4.32
C SER A 22 5.52 -21.08 5.48
N ALA A 23 5.39 -21.71 6.65
CA ALA A 23 4.88 -21.02 7.84
C ALA A 23 5.73 -19.78 8.20
N GLU A 24 7.05 -19.87 8.01
CA GLU A 24 7.99 -18.77 8.27
C GLU A 24 7.82 -17.62 7.25
N GLU A 25 7.67 -17.93 5.96
CA GLU A 25 7.41 -16.93 4.92
C GLU A 25 6.08 -16.21 5.20
N GLU A 26 5.04 -16.96 5.56
CA GLU A 26 3.73 -16.39 5.89
C GLU A 26 3.78 -15.47 7.11
N GLU A 27 4.47 -15.87 8.19
CA GLU A 27 4.61 -15.04 9.38
C GLU A 27 5.37 -13.74 9.08
N LYS A 28 6.47 -13.84 8.32
CA LYS A 28 7.25 -12.67 7.88
C LYS A 28 6.43 -11.71 7.02
N LEU A 29 5.66 -12.24 6.07
CA LEU A 29 4.77 -11.43 5.24
C LEU A 29 3.67 -10.75 6.07
N LYS A 30 3.04 -11.49 7.00
CA LYS A 30 2.01 -10.93 7.88
C LYS A 30 2.56 -9.76 8.68
N LYS A 31 3.72 -9.94 9.30
CA LYS A 31 4.38 -8.89 10.07
C LYS A 31 4.72 -7.68 9.19
N LEU A 32 5.39 -7.90 8.05
CA LEU A 32 5.79 -6.84 7.12
C LEU A 32 4.60 -5.99 6.67
N PHE A 33 3.54 -6.64 6.16
CA PHE A 33 2.39 -5.91 5.64
C PHE A 33 1.55 -5.25 6.75
N THR A 34 1.43 -5.86 7.93
CA THR A 34 0.71 -5.24 9.06
C THR A 34 1.43 -3.96 9.50
N GLU A 35 2.75 -4.02 9.72
CA GLU A 35 3.55 -2.84 10.07
C GLU A 35 3.49 -1.76 8.97
N ALA A 36 3.51 -2.18 7.70
CA ALA A 36 3.39 -1.27 6.57
C ALA A 36 2.03 -0.56 6.54
N VAL A 37 0.92 -1.29 6.76
CA VAL A 37 -0.43 -0.73 6.81
C VAL A 37 -0.56 0.28 7.94
N GLU A 38 -0.09 -0.05 9.14
CA GLU A 38 -0.17 0.84 10.30
C GLU A 38 0.64 2.12 10.07
N ARG A 39 1.90 1.99 9.60
CA ARG A 39 2.76 3.13 9.30
C ARG A 39 2.18 4.02 8.20
N MET A 40 1.60 3.43 7.15
CA MET A 40 0.95 4.20 6.09
C MET A 40 -0.35 4.85 6.56
N GLY A 41 -1.13 4.17 7.40
CA GLY A 41 -2.37 4.69 7.99
C GLY A 41 -2.11 5.95 8.80
N ALA A 42 -1.13 5.91 9.72
CA ALA A 42 -0.74 7.07 10.52
C ALA A 42 -0.31 8.27 9.65
N ARG A 43 0.46 8.03 8.58
CA ARG A 43 0.90 9.09 7.66
C ARG A 43 -0.26 9.69 6.86
N ARG A 44 -1.24 8.88 6.45
CA ARG A 44 -2.46 9.39 5.78
C ARG A 44 -3.31 10.22 6.71
N GLN A 45 -3.46 9.81 7.97
CA GLN A 45 -4.20 10.59 8.96
C GLN A 45 -3.56 11.97 9.15
N GLY A 46 -2.23 12.02 9.30
CA GLY A 46 -1.52 13.30 9.33
C GLY A 46 -1.69 14.13 8.04
N ALA A 47 -1.75 13.49 6.86
CA ALA A 47 -2.02 14.20 5.61
C ALA A 47 -3.45 14.78 5.56
N LYS A 48 -4.46 14.05 6.04
CA LYS A 48 -5.85 14.55 6.15
C LYS A 48 -5.92 15.78 7.06
N GLU A 49 -5.25 15.75 8.21
CA GLU A 49 -5.16 16.89 9.12
C GLU A 49 -4.49 18.10 8.47
N LEU A 50 -3.37 17.89 7.75
CA LEU A 50 -2.69 18.95 7.01
C LEU A 50 -3.55 19.56 5.90
N ILE A 51 -4.38 18.75 5.22
CA ILE A 51 -5.33 19.25 4.21
C ILE A 51 -6.41 20.13 4.87
N GLY A 52 -6.93 19.75 6.04
CA GLY A 52 -7.86 20.59 6.79
C GLY A 52 -7.24 21.93 7.19
N HIS A 53 -6.00 21.92 7.67
CA HIS A 53 -5.27 23.17 7.95
C HIS A 53 -5.01 23.99 6.69
N LEU A 54 -4.77 23.34 5.55
CA LEU A 54 -4.54 24.02 4.28
C LEU A 54 -5.80 24.74 3.81
N GLN A 55 -6.98 24.11 3.96
CA GLN A 55 -8.26 24.75 3.67
C GLN A 55 -8.45 26.01 4.50
N ALA A 56 -8.23 25.94 5.81
CA ALA A 56 -8.33 27.11 6.69
C ALA A 56 -7.32 28.23 6.31
N ALA A 57 -6.09 27.86 5.93
CA ALA A 57 -5.08 28.84 5.50
C ALA A 57 -5.46 29.52 4.16
N VAL A 58 -6.07 28.77 3.23
CA VAL A 58 -6.61 29.32 1.97
C VAL A 58 -7.75 30.29 2.24
N GLU A 59 -8.69 29.94 3.12
CA GLU A 59 -9.80 30.82 3.51
C GLU A 59 -9.30 32.11 4.18
N ALA A 60 -8.23 32.02 4.97
CA ALA A 60 -7.59 33.17 5.61
C ALA A 60 -6.67 33.99 4.67
N ASN A 61 -6.47 33.56 3.41
CA ASN A 61 -5.48 34.13 2.48
C ASN A 61 -4.04 34.20 3.03
N ASP A 62 -3.68 33.28 3.94
CA ASP A 62 -2.34 33.23 4.55
C ASP A 62 -1.36 32.48 3.63
N SER A 63 -0.77 33.21 2.69
CA SER A 63 0.14 32.66 1.68
C SER A 63 1.38 31.98 2.28
N ALA A 64 1.89 32.47 3.41
CA ALA A 64 3.05 31.87 4.07
C ALA A 64 2.67 30.50 4.67
N LYS A 65 1.49 30.42 5.29
CA LYS A 65 1.01 29.16 5.86
C LYS A 65 0.63 28.14 4.79
N ILE A 66 0.07 28.59 3.67
CA ILE A 66 -0.22 27.74 2.52
C ILE A 66 1.06 27.06 2.01
N GLU A 67 2.13 27.81 1.78
CA GLU A 67 3.40 27.25 1.27
C GLU A 67 4.01 26.24 2.26
N GLU A 68 4.00 26.57 3.57
CA GLU A 68 4.47 25.66 4.63
C GLU A 68 3.72 24.32 4.63
N LEU A 69 2.38 24.37 4.52
CA LEU A 69 1.53 23.18 4.54
C LEU A 69 1.68 22.35 3.26
N LEU A 70 1.81 22.99 2.09
CA LEU A 70 2.10 22.31 0.83
C LEU A 70 3.44 21.60 0.87
N GLN A 71 4.48 22.21 1.46
CA GLN A 71 5.79 21.58 1.63
C GLN A 71 5.69 20.33 2.52
N LYS A 72 5.00 20.43 3.66
CA LYS A 72 4.78 19.30 4.57
C LYS A 72 4.02 18.15 3.90
N LEU A 73 2.99 18.47 3.10
CA LEU A 73 2.24 17.47 2.35
C LEU A 73 3.12 16.75 1.31
N ARG A 74 3.92 17.50 0.54
CA ARG A 74 4.87 16.91 -0.43
C ARG A 74 5.88 15.99 0.24
N GLU A 75 6.45 16.40 1.38
CA GLU A 75 7.38 15.57 2.15
C GLU A 75 6.70 14.30 2.68
N GLY A 76 5.47 14.44 3.19
CA GLY A 76 4.64 13.31 3.61
C GLY A 76 4.40 12.30 2.50
N PHE A 77 4.03 12.76 1.30
CA PHE A 77 3.85 11.88 0.14
C PHE A 77 5.15 11.19 -0.28
N ARG A 78 6.28 11.91 -0.28
CA ARG A 78 7.60 11.31 -0.58
C ARG A 78 7.93 10.18 0.38
N LYS A 79 7.75 10.40 1.68
CA LYS A 79 7.98 9.38 2.72
C LYS A 79 7.05 8.17 2.56
N ILE A 80 5.81 8.37 2.12
CA ILE A 80 4.89 7.26 1.82
C ILE A 80 5.42 6.43 0.65
N SER A 81 5.85 7.07 -0.45
CA SER A 81 6.42 6.38 -1.60
C SER A 81 7.68 5.59 -1.23
N GLU A 82 8.63 6.21 -0.53
CA GLU A 82 9.84 5.54 -0.03
C GLU A 82 9.51 4.35 0.90
N GLY A 83 8.47 4.50 1.71
CA GLY A 83 8.00 3.41 2.58
C GLY A 83 7.41 2.24 1.80
N ARG A 84 6.76 2.49 0.65
CA ARG A 84 6.23 1.43 -0.23
C ARG A 84 7.34 0.67 -0.92
N GLU A 85 8.32 1.38 -1.48
CA GLU A 85 9.49 0.74 -2.12
C GLU A 85 10.22 -0.19 -1.16
N LYS A 86 10.49 0.26 0.08
CA LYS A 86 11.11 -0.59 1.10
C LYS A 86 10.31 -1.86 1.41
N VAL A 87 8.98 -1.76 1.46
CA VAL A 87 8.12 -2.93 1.69
C VAL A 87 8.19 -3.90 0.52
N LEU A 88 8.30 -3.41 -0.72
CA LEU A 88 8.49 -4.26 -1.89
C LEU A 88 9.88 -4.93 -1.89
N ASP A 89 10.93 -4.19 -1.50
CA ASP A 89 12.27 -4.73 -1.36
C ASP A 89 12.32 -5.84 -0.29
N GLU A 90 11.69 -5.63 0.87
CA GLU A 90 11.58 -6.63 1.94
C GLU A 90 10.72 -7.83 1.52
N PHE A 91 9.63 -7.59 0.79
CA PHE A 91 8.80 -8.65 0.21
C PHE A 91 9.60 -9.52 -0.77
N ASP A 92 10.42 -8.92 -1.61
CA ASP A 92 11.28 -9.60 -2.59
C ASP A 92 12.34 -10.51 -1.94
N GLN A 93 12.73 -10.20 -0.70
CA GLN A 93 13.63 -11.03 0.10
C GLN A 93 12.92 -12.21 0.77
N ILE A 94 11.62 -12.08 1.04
CA ILE A 94 10.81 -13.13 1.68
C ILE A 94 10.27 -14.11 0.64
N VAL A 95 9.84 -13.62 -0.52
CA VAL A 95 9.14 -14.42 -1.54
C VAL A 95 10.04 -14.75 -2.73
N LYS A 96 10.11 -16.03 -3.08
CA LYS A 96 10.97 -16.52 -4.15
C LYS A 96 10.55 -15.96 -5.52
N PRO A 97 11.48 -15.84 -6.48
CA PRO A 97 11.17 -15.29 -7.80
C PRO A 97 10.00 -15.99 -8.51
N ASP A 98 9.88 -17.31 -8.40
CA ASP A 98 8.79 -18.09 -9.02
C ASP A 98 7.44 -17.82 -8.35
N GLN A 99 7.42 -17.69 -7.03
CA GLN A 99 6.23 -17.31 -6.27
C GLN A 99 5.79 -15.87 -6.64
N ARG A 100 6.74 -14.93 -6.72
CA ARG A 100 6.46 -13.54 -7.15
C ARG A 100 5.87 -13.49 -8.56
N ALA A 101 6.45 -14.23 -9.50
CA ALA A 101 5.93 -14.32 -10.85
C ALA A 101 4.48 -14.85 -10.88
N ARG A 102 4.14 -15.85 -10.05
CA ARG A 102 2.76 -16.35 -9.93
C ARG A 102 1.80 -15.30 -9.41
N ILE A 103 2.20 -14.49 -8.42
CA ILE A 103 1.38 -13.39 -7.90
C ILE A 103 1.07 -12.38 -9.00
N VAL A 104 2.09 -11.95 -9.74
CA VAL A 104 1.95 -11.00 -10.85
C VAL A 104 1.07 -11.57 -11.96
N LEU A 105 1.33 -12.80 -12.41
CA LEU A 105 0.54 -13.46 -13.45
C LEU A 105 -0.92 -13.65 -13.05
N SER A 106 -1.18 -14.02 -11.79
CA SER A 106 -2.53 -14.09 -11.22
C SER A 106 -3.22 -12.73 -11.22
N GLY A 107 -2.49 -11.64 -11.00
CA GLY A 107 -3.01 -10.28 -11.12
C GLY A 107 -3.36 -9.91 -12.56
N VAL A 108 -2.46 -10.18 -13.51
CA VAL A 108 -2.70 -9.95 -14.95
C VAL A 108 -3.92 -10.74 -15.43
N GLN A 109 -4.06 -12.00 -15.02
CA GLN A 109 -5.21 -12.82 -15.40
C GLN A 109 -6.52 -12.24 -14.86
N ARG A 110 -6.54 -11.80 -13.60
CA ARG A 110 -7.72 -11.15 -13.01
C ARG A 110 -8.07 -9.83 -13.67
N ALA A 111 -7.08 -9.04 -14.06
CA ALA A 111 -7.31 -7.80 -14.82
C ALA A 111 -8.03 -8.10 -16.15
N LYS A 112 -7.57 -9.13 -16.88
CA LYS A 112 -8.22 -9.58 -18.12
C LYS A 112 -9.65 -10.06 -17.90
N GLU A 113 -9.89 -10.85 -16.85
CA GLU A 113 -11.22 -11.41 -16.55
C GLU A 113 -12.23 -10.34 -16.09
N SER A 114 -11.76 -9.31 -15.38
CA SER A 114 -12.59 -8.23 -14.85
C SER A 114 -12.70 -7.01 -15.77
N GLY A 115 -11.97 -6.98 -16.89
CA GLY A 115 -11.88 -5.81 -17.77
C GLY A 115 -11.20 -4.60 -17.11
N ARG A 116 -10.51 -4.81 -15.98
CA ARG A 116 -9.81 -3.76 -15.23
C ARG A 116 -8.40 -3.56 -15.77
N SER A 117 -7.80 -2.42 -15.46
CA SER A 117 -6.40 -2.18 -15.80
C SER A 117 -5.48 -3.12 -15.02
N ILE A 118 -4.42 -3.58 -15.68
CA ILE A 118 -3.41 -4.46 -15.05
C ILE A 118 -2.75 -3.73 -13.88
N GLU A 119 -2.47 -2.43 -14.05
CA GLU A 119 -1.88 -1.58 -13.02
C GLU A 119 -2.76 -1.52 -11.77
N GLN A 120 -4.07 -1.37 -11.92
CA GLN A 120 -5.01 -1.34 -10.79
C GLN A 120 -4.99 -2.66 -10.01
N VAL A 121 -5.06 -3.79 -10.70
CA VAL A 121 -5.11 -5.10 -10.05
C VAL A 121 -3.76 -5.48 -9.42
N LEU A 122 -2.64 -5.16 -10.08
CA LEU A 122 -1.31 -5.36 -9.50
C LEU A 122 -1.09 -4.47 -8.28
N PHE A 123 -1.59 -3.22 -8.31
CA PHE A 123 -1.49 -2.32 -7.18
C PHE A 123 -2.29 -2.81 -5.97
N GLU A 124 -3.48 -3.35 -6.15
CA GLU A 124 -4.27 -3.97 -5.08
C GLU A 124 -3.63 -5.24 -4.52
N LEU A 125 -2.92 -5.99 -5.37
CA LEU A 125 -2.27 -7.22 -4.98
C LEU A 125 -0.98 -6.99 -4.20
N LEU A 126 -0.21 -5.99 -4.59
CA LEU A 126 1.11 -5.73 -4.04
C LEU A 126 1.09 -4.62 -2.98
N SER A 127 0.01 -3.85 -2.90
CA SER A 127 -0.15 -2.80 -1.92
C SER A 127 -1.39 -3.08 -1.06
N PRO A 128 -1.26 -3.12 0.27
CA PRO A 128 -2.41 -3.20 1.17
C PRO A 128 -3.13 -1.84 1.25
N ALA A 129 -3.34 -1.13 0.13
CA ALA A 129 -3.94 0.20 0.08
C ALA A 129 -5.47 0.15 0.08
N GLU A 130 -6.11 0.76 1.10
CA GLU A 130 -7.57 0.72 1.38
C GLU A 130 -8.51 0.98 0.21
N GLU A 131 -9.71 0.40 0.38
CA GLU A 131 -10.93 0.70 -0.36
C GLU A 131 -11.03 2.19 -0.65
N SER A 132 -11.37 2.47 -1.90
CA SER A 132 -11.98 3.73 -2.30
C SER A 132 -13.28 3.87 -1.52
N SER A 133 -13.28 4.64 -0.44
CA SER A 133 -14.47 5.15 0.24
C SER A 133 -14.40 6.67 0.27
#